data_AF-A0A7S3D4V6-F1
#
_entry.id   AF-A0A7S3D4V6-F1
#
_cell.length_a   1.000
_cell.length_b   1.000
_cell.length_c   1.000
_cell.angle_alpha   90.00
_cell.angle_beta   90.00
_cell.angle_gamma   90.00
#
_symmetry.space_group_name_H-M   'P 1'
#
loop_
_entity.id
_entity.type
_entity.pdbx_description
1 polymer ?
#
loop_
_entity_poly.entity_id
_entity_poly.type
_entity_poly.pdbx_seq_one_letter_code
_entity_poly.pdbx_strand_id
1 'polypeptide(L)'
;FPELHASAANQGFIVCVFCSLADGQYAVVAKSDLSRIQGTINRGGLSESEEQARRKAEREYLHHLSQERVKNWGNTIEAQRRKKDEARKKKLEDEEDKRRKIDEEEERFREEQRRAAIERANRILYEQNDKVKAFNSRLLLSDVLKEREKQAEYKELKKEMEREREREWTEECLQQVEEWKIQEKARKEKEHAKAMAVKKIQDAQLKEIESNLIKEIEDEKLEGEMIKRRTEMELAAEREATLKKKFADRDRALQARTMNEELANTRRLNEQRRAEAEELMIASYADEKARTIMERKKREDEKESKKKEAQDRMRQYLSDRLMQLQESEAQRLVAQEAEIELKKDEEEKLRQEKARKMRAEMELSHAQQLRLKAIDQAIERDEDSYIADQIKVRNAELAEEEKQEKLDQLSRCMNVQGYHHKQMHVKQARKKREKEERTREAEELEFAQMEEEKRFKEYTQAAIEKYSALGKSTKPLELEITKKKPL
;
A
#
# COMPACT_ATOMS: atom_id res chain seq x y z
N PHE A 1 -47.76 -18.56 45.80
CA PHE A 1 -47.16 -17.29 46.25
C PHE A 1 -46.67 -16.54 45.04
N PRO A 2 -47.03 -15.25 44.86
CA PRO A 2 -48.14 -14.52 45.49
C PRO A 2 -49.49 -14.89 44.78
N GLU A 3 -50.72 -14.68 45.29
CA GLU A 3 -51.35 -13.54 45.99
C GLU A 3 -51.49 -12.29 45.10
N LEU A 4 -52.54 -11.47 45.14
CA LEU A 4 -53.93 -11.57 45.67
C LEU A 4 -54.70 -10.37 45.04
N HIS A 5 -55.98 -10.52 44.70
CA HIS A 5 -57.06 -9.60 45.12
C HIS A 5 -58.41 -9.98 44.49
N ALA A 6 -59.49 -9.74 45.25
CA ALA A 6 -60.85 -10.14 44.93
C ALA A 6 -61.74 -8.95 44.57
N SER A 7 -62.92 -9.22 44.01
CA SER A 7 -64.14 -8.46 44.32
C SER A 7 -65.40 -9.29 44.07
N ALA A 8 -66.42 -9.13 44.91
CA ALA A 8 -67.70 -9.81 44.82
C ALA A 8 -68.85 -8.87 45.20
N ALA A 9 -69.92 -8.87 44.41
CA ALA A 9 -71.27 -8.41 44.74
C ALA A 9 -72.22 -9.09 43.73
N ASN A 10 -73.20 -9.93 44.07
CA ASN A 10 -74.23 -9.92 45.12
C ASN A 10 -75.45 -9.03 44.79
N GLN A 11 -76.52 -9.65 44.26
CA GLN A 11 -77.91 -9.20 44.34
C GLN A 11 -78.82 -10.43 44.35
N GLY A 12 -79.79 -10.46 45.26
CA GLY A 12 -80.83 -11.49 45.34
C GLY A 12 -82.20 -10.87 45.60
N PHE A 13 -83.27 -11.62 45.37
CA PHE A 13 -84.65 -11.19 45.62
C PHE A 13 -85.52 -12.37 46.06
N ILE A 14 -86.04 -12.31 47.30
CA ILE A 14 -87.19 -13.09 47.78
C ILE A 14 -87.98 -12.17 48.73
N VAL A 15 -89.31 -12.14 48.58
CA VAL A 15 -90.24 -11.57 49.57
C VAL A 15 -91.46 -12.49 49.66
N CYS A 16 -91.92 -12.78 50.88
CA CYS A 16 -93.19 -13.46 51.18
C CYS A 16 -93.61 -13.16 52.65
N VAL A 17 -94.73 -13.72 53.13
CA VAL A 17 -95.24 -13.77 54.55
C VAL A 17 -96.08 -12.54 54.99
N PHE A 18 -97.30 -12.62 55.62
CA PHE A 18 -98.31 -13.68 55.88
C PHE A 18 -99.67 -13.09 56.41
N CYS A 19 -100.65 -13.97 56.71
CA CYS A 19 -101.78 -13.84 57.69
C CYS A 19 -103.03 -12.96 57.37
N SER A 20 -104.26 -13.30 57.83
CA SER A 20 -104.83 -14.59 58.30
C SER A 20 -106.38 -14.52 58.47
N LEU A 21 -107.06 -15.68 58.32
CA LEU A 21 -108.26 -16.16 59.08
C LEU A 21 -109.50 -15.22 59.21
N ALA A 22 -110.75 -15.64 59.01
CA ALA A 22 -111.35 -16.91 58.56
C ALA A 22 -112.84 -16.61 58.18
N ASP A 23 -113.75 -17.53 57.87
CA ASP A 23 -113.75 -19.01 57.78
C ASP A 23 -114.71 -19.45 56.65
N GLY A 24 -115.26 -20.67 56.68
CA GLY A 24 -116.00 -21.29 55.58
C GLY A 24 -115.13 -22.37 54.90
N GLN A 25 -115.58 -23.63 54.96
CA GLN A 25 -114.69 -24.78 54.83
C GLN A 25 -114.41 -25.27 53.39
N TYR A 26 -113.14 -25.13 52.97
CA TYR A 26 -112.33 -25.99 52.07
C TYR A 26 -112.72 -26.12 50.57
N ALA A 27 -111.80 -26.39 49.62
CA ALA A 27 -110.38 -26.74 49.74
C ALA A 27 -109.48 -25.91 48.79
N VAL A 28 -108.29 -25.50 49.25
CA VAL A 28 -107.35 -24.68 48.47
C VAL A 28 -106.33 -25.56 47.76
N VAL A 29 -106.51 -25.73 46.45
CA VAL A 29 -105.53 -26.41 45.58
C VAL A 29 -104.53 -25.36 45.07
N ALA A 30 -103.23 -25.60 45.27
CA ALA A 30 -102.18 -24.73 44.74
C ALA A 30 -102.26 -24.66 43.20
N LYS A 31 -102.00 -23.49 42.59
CA LYS A 31 -102.10 -23.32 41.13
C LYS A 31 -101.23 -24.33 40.36
N SER A 32 -100.08 -24.70 40.91
CA SER A 32 -99.22 -25.80 40.42
C SER A 32 -99.91 -27.16 40.41
N ASP A 33 -100.63 -27.52 41.48
CA ASP A 33 -101.37 -28.78 41.55
C ASP A 33 -102.65 -28.74 40.73
N LEU A 34 -103.31 -27.59 40.60
CA LEU A 34 -104.45 -27.42 39.70
C LEU A 34 -104.01 -27.58 38.24
N SER A 35 -102.86 -26.99 37.86
CA SER A 35 -102.22 -27.23 36.56
C SER A 35 -101.70 -28.67 36.40
N ARG A 36 -101.24 -29.33 37.47
CA ARG A 36 -100.83 -30.75 37.43
C ARG A 36 -102.02 -31.67 37.22
N ILE A 37 -103.14 -31.43 37.91
CA ILE A 37 -104.40 -32.16 37.79
C ILE A 37 -105.00 -31.96 36.39
N GLN A 38 -105.09 -30.71 35.90
CA GLN A 38 -105.44 -30.42 34.50
C GLN A 38 -104.48 -31.13 33.52
N GLY A 39 -103.19 -31.09 33.79
CA GLY A 39 -102.14 -31.77 33.01
C GLY A 39 -102.08 -33.29 33.17
N THR A 40 -102.90 -33.90 34.02
CA THR A 40 -103.13 -35.37 34.06
C THR A 40 -104.48 -35.76 33.47
N ILE A 41 -105.51 -34.93 33.59
CA ILE A 41 -106.81 -35.14 32.94
C ILE A 41 -106.67 -34.94 31.41
N ASN A 42 -105.85 -33.98 30.98
CA ASN A 42 -105.52 -33.76 29.56
C ASN A 42 -104.53 -34.78 28.96
N ARG A 43 -104.14 -35.86 29.68
CA ARG A 43 -103.25 -36.92 29.14
C ARG A 43 -103.96 -38.02 28.37
N GLY A 44 -105.27 -37.91 28.15
CA GLY A 44 -106.02 -38.87 27.32
C GLY A 44 -105.80 -38.76 25.80
N GLY A 45 -104.62 -38.34 25.30
CA GLY A 45 -104.48 -37.99 23.88
C GLY A 45 -103.08 -37.74 23.31
N LEU A 46 -102.08 -38.60 23.59
CA LEU A 46 -100.84 -38.71 22.78
C LEU A 46 -100.56 -40.19 22.45
N SER A 47 -99.79 -40.49 21.39
CA SER A 47 -99.71 -41.85 20.79
C SER A 47 -98.35 -42.54 20.95
N GLU A 48 -98.34 -43.88 20.96
CA GLU A 48 -97.11 -44.70 21.14
C GLU A 48 -95.98 -44.40 20.13
N SER A 49 -96.32 -43.90 18.94
CA SER A 49 -95.34 -43.54 17.89
C SER A 49 -94.36 -42.45 18.36
N GLU A 50 -94.84 -41.53 19.20
CA GLU A 50 -94.05 -40.39 19.68
C GLU A 50 -93.00 -40.83 20.74
N GLU A 51 -93.24 -41.93 21.44
CA GLU A 51 -92.29 -42.49 22.41
C GLU A 51 -91.12 -43.23 21.75
N GLN A 52 -91.37 -43.96 20.66
CA GLN A 52 -90.28 -44.64 19.93
C GLN A 52 -89.32 -43.65 19.28
N ALA A 53 -89.83 -42.55 18.72
CA ALA A 53 -89.03 -41.47 18.17
C ALA A 53 -88.10 -40.86 19.24
N ARG A 54 -88.62 -40.63 20.46
CA ARG A 54 -87.83 -40.16 21.61
C ARG A 54 -86.69 -41.11 21.97
N ARG A 55 -86.94 -42.42 22.07
CA ARG A 55 -85.89 -43.42 22.40
C ARG A 55 -84.79 -43.51 21.33
N LYS A 56 -85.13 -43.33 20.05
CA LYS A 56 -84.13 -43.30 18.97
C LYS A 56 -83.25 -42.06 19.07
N ALA A 57 -83.86 -40.88 19.26
CA ALA A 57 -83.14 -39.63 19.46
C ALA A 57 -82.25 -39.67 20.71
N GLU A 58 -82.71 -40.29 21.80
CA GLU A 58 -81.92 -40.51 23.02
C GLU A 58 -80.71 -41.42 22.77
N ARG A 59 -80.85 -42.50 21.99
CA ARG A 59 -79.71 -43.36 21.63
C ARG A 59 -78.69 -42.65 20.75
N GLU A 60 -79.15 -41.86 19.78
CA GLU A 60 -78.28 -41.05 18.91
C GLU A 60 -77.54 -39.98 19.71
N TYR A 61 -78.23 -39.32 20.63
CA TYR A 61 -77.65 -38.37 21.59
C TYR A 61 -76.61 -39.02 22.51
N LEU A 62 -76.90 -40.20 23.09
CA LEU A 62 -75.95 -40.94 23.91
C LEU A 62 -74.75 -41.46 23.11
N HIS A 63 -74.95 -41.84 21.84
CA HIS A 63 -73.84 -42.21 20.97
C HIS A 63 -72.95 -41.01 20.64
N HIS A 64 -73.54 -39.85 20.35
CA HIS A 64 -72.81 -38.59 20.17
C HIS A 64 -71.98 -38.25 21.42
N LEU A 65 -72.62 -38.27 22.59
CA LEU A 65 -71.96 -38.02 23.89
C LEU A 65 -70.83 -39.03 24.18
N SER A 66 -70.97 -40.28 23.72
CA SER A 66 -69.91 -41.29 23.81
C SER A 66 -68.75 -41.00 22.86
N GLN A 67 -69.02 -40.61 21.61
CA GLN A 67 -67.97 -40.19 20.67
C GLN A 67 -67.22 -38.94 21.18
N GLU A 68 -67.92 -37.96 21.76
CA GLU A 68 -67.31 -36.79 22.40
C GLU A 68 -66.41 -37.17 23.57
N ARG A 69 -66.81 -38.14 24.40
CA ARG A 69 -65.96 -38.68 25.47
C ARG A 69 -64.72 -39.37 24.89
N VAL A 70 -64.87 -40.22 23.87
CA VAL A 70 -63.75 -40.95 23.25
C VAL A 70 -62.76 -40.02 22.55
N LYS A 71 -63.20 -38.91 21.94
CA LYS A 71 -62.30 -37.87 21.39
C LYS A 71 -61.32 -37.32 22.43
N ASN A 72 -61.74 -37.28 23.70
CA ASN A 72 -60.92 -36.78 24.82
C ASN A 72 -60.06 -37.88 25.49
N TRP A 73 -60.11 -39.13 25.01
CA TRP A 73 -59.30 -40.22 25.56
C TRP A 73 -57.90 -40.26 24.94
N GLY A 74 -56.92 -39.68 25.65
CA GLY A 74 -55.50 -39.66 25.26
C GLY A 74 -54.81 -41.03 25.15
N ASN A 75 -55.48 -42.12 25.54
CA ASN A 75 -54.95 -43.49 25.53
C ASN A 75 -55.45 -44.34 24.34
N THR A 76 -56.21 -43.77 23.41
CA THR A 76 -56.57 -44.47 22.16
C THR A 76 -55.34 -44.65 21.25
N ILE A 77 -55.32 -45.70 20.42
CA ILE A 77 -54.23 -45.94 19.45
C ILE A 77 -54.06 -44.74 18.51
N GLU A 78 -55.16 -44.10 18.12
CA GLU A 78 -55.15 -42.89 17.29
C GLU A 78 -54.56 -41.68 18.03
N ALA A 79 -54.95 -41.43 19.28
CA ALA A 79 -54.34 -40.36 20.09
C ALA A 79 -52.84 -40.60 20.32
N GLN A 80 -52.41 -41.85 20.53
CA GLN A 80 -51.00 -42.20 20.65
C GLN A 80 -50.20 -42.00 19.35
N ARG A 81 -50.78 -42.35 18.19
CA ARG A 81 -50.18 -42.07 16.87
C ARG A 81 -50.06 -40.56 16.65
N ARG A 82 -51.15 -39.80 16.84
CA ARG A 82 -51.16 -38.34 16.76
C ARG A 82 -50.09 -37.72 17.66
N LYS A 83 -50.01 -38.11 18.93
CA LYS A 83 -48.99 -37.63 19.87
C LYS A 83 -47.55 -37.97 19.43
N LYS A 84 -47.32 -39.14 18.82
CA LYS A 84 -46.00 -39.52 18.26
C LYS A 84 -45.65 -38.70 17.01
N ASP A 85 -46.64 -38.35 16.20
CA ASP A 85 -46.44 -37.59 14.96
C ASP A 85 -46.30 -36.09 15.26
N GLU A 86 -47.08 -35.55 16.20
CA GLU A 86 -46.90 -34.22 16.80
C GLU A 86 -45.53 -34.10 17.48
N ALA A 87 -45.07 -35.11 18.21
CA ALA A 87 -43.73 -35.12 18.80
C ALA A 87 -42.61 -35.23 17.75
N ARG A 88 -42.83 -35.91 16.62
CA ARG A 88 -41.88 -35.93 15.49
C ARG A 88 -41.85 -34.59 14.76
N LYS A 89 -43.02 -34.00 14.50
CA LYS A 89 -43.15 -32.67 13.89
C LYS A 89 -42.47 -31.62 14.76
N LYS A 90 -42.74 -31.61 16.08
CA LYS A 90 -42.07 -30.71 17.02
C LYS A 90 -40.56 -30.88 17.04
N LYS A 91 -40.03 -32.12 16.98
CA LYS A 91 -38.57 -32.33 16.87
C LYS A 91 -37.98 -31.75 15.59
N LEU A 92 -38.66 -31.89 14.45
CA LEU A 92 -38.23 -31.31 13.18
C LEU A 92 -38.30 -29.78 13.22
N GLU A 93 -39.35 -29.20 13.80
CA GLU A 93 -39.47 -27.75 14.05
C GLU A 93 -38.34 -27.25 14.98
N ASP A 94 -38.10 -27.93 16.10
CA ASP A 94 -37.00 -27.64 17.04
C ASP A 94 -35.59 -27.82 16.40
N GLU A 95 -35.46 -28.61 15.33
CA GLU A 95 -34.22 -28.81 14.56
C GLU A 95 -34.04 -27.75 13.46
N GLU A 96 -35.12 -27.39 12.75
CA GLU A 96 -35.11 -26.28 11.79
C GLU A 96 -34.85 -24.94 12.47
N ASP A 97 -35.48 -24.67 13.61
CA ASP A 97 -35.25 -23.44 14.39
C ASP A 97 -33.82 -23.35 14.93
N LYS A 98 -33.14 -24.48 15.19
CA LYS A 98 -31.71 -24.49 15.51
C LYS A 98 -30.85 -24.18 14.29
N ARG A 99 -31.17 -24.73 13.12
CA ARG A 99 -30.46 -24.43 11.88
C ARG A 99 -30.58 -22.95 11.53
N ARG A 100 -31.80 -22.38 11.56
CA ARG A 100 -32.03 -20.94 11.33
C ARG A 100 -31.22 -20.06 12.28
N LYS A 101 -31.13 -20.41 13.57
CA LYS A 101 -30.28 -19.68 14.53
C LYS A 101 -28.80 -19.76 14.19
N ILE A 102 -28.30 -20.93 13.77
CA ILE A 102 -26.92 -21.08 13.31
C ILE A 102 -26.69 -20.25 12.03
N ASP A 103 -27.62 -20.30 11.06
CA ASP A 103 -27.54 -19.51 9.83
C ASP A 103 -27.51 -17.99 10.13
N GLU A 104 -28.34 -17.51 11.07
CA GLU A 104 -28.34 -16.13 11.56
C GLU A 104 -27.03 -15.75 12.29
N GLU A 105 -26.50 -16.63 13.13
CA GLU A 105 -25.23 -16.42 13.84
C GLU A 105 -24.03 -16.39 12.87
N GLU A 106 -24.01 -17.30 11.89
CA GLU A 106 -22.99 -17.33 10.83
C GLU A 106 -23.11 -16.15 9.86
N GLU A 107 -24.32 -15.68 9.55
CA GLU A 107 -24.52 -14.45 8.78
C GLU A 107 -23.97 -13.24 9.52
N ARG A 108 -24.35 -13.04 10.80
CA ARG A 108 -23.81 -11.95 11.65
C ARG A 108 -22.28 -12.00 11.74
N PHE A 109 -21.70 -13.19 11.97
CA PHE A 109 -20.24 -13.35 12.04
C PHE A 109 -19.54 -13.06 10.69
N ARG A 110 -20.17 -13.39 9.56
CA ARG A 110 -19.67 -13.01 8.22
C ARG A 110 -19.80 -11.52 7.97
N GLU A 111 -20.89 -10.88 8.39
CA GLU A 111 -21.07 -9.44 8.32
C GLU A 111 -20.04 -8.68 9.17
N GLU A 112 -19.80 -9.13 10.40
CA GLU A 112 -18.77 -8.57 11.30
C GLU A 112 -17.37 -8.70 10.71
N GLN A 113 -17.00 -9.88 10.18
CA GLN A 113 -15.72 -10.07 9.49
C GLN A 113 -15.59 -9.17 8.25
N ARG A 114 -16.66 -9.07 7.44
CA ARG A 114 -16.69 -8.20 6.26
C ARG A 114 -16.55 -6.73 6.66
N ARG A 115 -17.25 -6.30 7.72
CA ARG A 115 -17.17 -4.95 8.28
C ARG A 115 -15.76 -4.64 8.80
N ALA A 116 -15.15 -5.55 9.55
CA ALA A 116 -13.78 -5.40 10.05
C ALA A 116 -12.73 -5.39 8.93
N ALA A 117 -12.93 -6.16 7.86
CA ALA A 117 -12.08 -6.14 6.67
C ALA A 117 -12.21 -4.82 5.90
N ILE A 118 -13.43 -4.30 5.72
CA ILE A 118 -13.69 -3.00 5.10
C ILE A 118 -13.10 -1.86 5.95
N GLU A 119 -13.28 -1.89 7.28
CA GLU A 119 -12.72 -0.88 8.18
C GLU A 119 -11.18 -0.89 8.14
N ARG A 120 -10.56 -2.08 8.13
CA ARG A 120 -9.11 -2.22 7.96
C ARG A 120 -8.63 -1.67 6.62
N ALA A 121 -9.35 -1.95 5.53
CA ALA A 121 -9.02 -1.42 4.21
C ALA A 121 -9.14 0.11 4.17
N ASN A 122 -10.23 0.67 4.70
CA ASN A 122 -10.45 2.11 4.80
C ASN A 122 -9.36 2.80 5.64
N ARG A 123 -8.93 2.17 6.74
CA ARG A 123 -7.83 2.65 7.58
C ARG A 123 -6.50 2.69 6.81
N ILE A 124 -6.17 1.61 6.11
CA ILE A 124 -4.96 1.54 5.27
C ILE A 124 -5.00 2.60 4.16
N LEU A 125 -6.14 2.78 3.46
CA LEU A 125 -6.29 3.80 2.43
C LEU A 125 -6.13 5.23 2.99
N TYR A 126 -6.67 5.49 4.18
CA TYR A 126 -6.51 6.77 4.87
C TYR A 126 -5.05 7.02 5.30
N GLU A 127 -4.39 6.02 5.89
CA GLU A 127 -2.95 6.07 6.23
C GLU A 127 -2.05 6.20 4.97
N GLN A 128 -2.51 5.71 3.82
CA GLN A 128 -1.84 5.86 2.53
C GLN A 128 -2.04 7.25 1.90
N ASN A 129 -2.93 8.11 2.40
CA ASN A 129 -3.07 9.47 1.88
C ASN A 129 -1.81 10.30 2.19
N ASP A 130 -1.23 10.96 1.19
CA ASP A 130 0.04 11.69 1.35
C ASP A 130 -0.04 12.85 2.38
N LYS A 131 -1.23 13.46 2.57
CA LYS A 131 -1.45 14.43 3.66
C LYS A 131 -1.25 13.78 5.04
N VAL A 132 -1.79 12.58 5.23
CA VAL A 132 -1.70 11.79 6.47
C VAL A 132 -0.27 11.28 6.67
N LYS A 133 0.40 10.77 5.63
CA LYS A 133 1.82 10.39 5.70
C LYS A 133 2.73 11.55 6.11
N ALA A 134 2.56 12.73 5.50
CA ALA A 134 3.36 13.91 5.81
C ALA A 134 3.16 14.33 7.28
N PHE A 135 1.91 14.35 7.75
CA PHE A 135 1.60 14.62 9.15
C PHE A 135 2.18 13.57 10.11
N ASN A 136 2.06 12.27 9.79
CA ASN A 136 2.60 11.18 10.60
C ASN A 136 4.14 11.21 10.68
N SER A 137 4.82 11.66 9.63
CA SER A 137 6.27 11.92 9.67
C SER A 137 6.64 13.02 10.68
N ARG A 138 5.80 14.04 10.84
CA ARG A 138 5.98 15.09 11.88
C ARG A 138 5.61 14.61 13.28
N LEU A 139 4.64 13.71 13.38
CA LEU A 139 4.28 13.03 14.63
C LEU A 139 5.47 12.24 15.18
N LEU A 140 6.12 11.45 14.33
CA LEU A 140 7.36 10.74 14.65
C LEU A 140 8.50 11.71 15.02
N LEU A 141 8.63 12.85 14.33
CA LEU A 141 9.63 13.87 14.70
C LEU A 141 9.39 14.46 16.10
N SER A 142 8.12 14.63 16.51
CA SER A 142 7.76 15.05 17.88
C SER A 142 8.21 14.03 18.93
N ASP A 143 8.05 12.74 18.63
CA ASP A 143 8.52 11.65 19.49
C ASP A 143 10.05 11.64 19.63
N VAL A 144 10.77 11.71 18.50
CA VAL A 144 12.24 11.76 18.47
C VAL A 144 12.79 12.97 19.24
N LEU A 145 12.11 14.12 19.21
CA LEU A 145 12.50 15.28 20.02
C LEU A 145 12.38 15.00 21.53
N LYS A 146 11.29 14.38 21.99
CA LYS A 146 11.12 14.02 23.40
C LYS A 146 12.07 12.91 23.85
N GLU A 147 12.38 11.95 22.98
CA GLU A 147 13.41 10.94 23.26
C GLU A 147 14.80 11.58 23.37
N ARG A 148 15.10 12.58 22.55
CA ARG A 148 16.37 13.32 22.60
C ARG A 148 16.53 14.15 23.87
N GLU A 149 15.44 14.73 24.38
CA GLU A 149 15.41 15.40 25.70
C GLU A 149 15.79 14.39 26.80
N LYS A 150 15.14 13.23 26.85
CA LYS A 150 15.49 12.15 27.80
C LYS A 150 16.93 11.63 27.65
N GLN A 151 17.45 11.54 26.43
CA GLN A 151 18.84 11.16 26.19
C GLN A 151 19.82 12.22 26.74
N ALA A 152 19.46 13.51 26.68
CA ALA A 152 20.27 14.57 27.27
C ALA A 152 20.24 14.51 28.82
N GLU A 153 19.06 14.31 29.42
CA GLU A 153 18.90 14.08 30.86
C GLU A 153 19.75 12.89 31.34
N TYR A 154 19.63 11.74 30.66
CA TYR A 154 20.41 10.54 30.97
C TYR A 154 21.92 10.75 30.81
N LYS A 155 22.34 11.55 29.82
CA LYS A 155 23.75 11.86 29.59
C LYS A 155 24.34 12.73 30.71
N GLU A 156 23.60 13.73 31.20
CA GLU A 156 24.08 14.55 32.33
C GLU A 156 24.09 13.75 33.64
N LEU A 157 23.09 12.89 33.89
CA LEU A 157 23.10 11.95 35.01
C LEU A 157 24.33 11.00 34.94
N LYS A 158 24.61 10.41 33.77
CA LYS A 158 25.79 9.55 33.58
C LYS A 158 27.09 10.31 33.86
N LYS A 159 27.19 11.55 33.38
CA LYS A 159 28.34 12.44 33.61
C LYS A 159 28.47 12.87 35.06
N GLU A 160 27.39 12.86 35.84
CA GLU A 160 27.41 13.09 37.30
C GLU A 160 27.96 11.87 38.04
N MET A 161 27.43 10.67 37.76
CA MET A 161 27.95 9.41 38.30
C MET A 161 29.43 9.18 37.94
N GLU A 162 29.86 9.60 36.75
CA GLU A 162 31.28 9.56 36.34
C GLU A 162 32.14 10.54 37.14
N ARG A 163 31.65 11.77 37.39
CA ARG A 163 32.32 12.75 38.25
C ARG A 163 32.43 12.29 39.70
N GLU A 164 31.44 11.56 40.22
CA GLU A 164 31.50 10.98 41.57
C GLU A 164 32.55 9.87 41.64
N ARG A 165 32.53 8.92 40.69
CA ARG A 165 33.56 7.87 40.59
C ARG A 165 34.98 8.42 40.43
N GLU A 166 35.16 9.47 39.65
CA GLU A 166 36.45 10.16 39.50
C GLU A 166 36.94 10.76 40.83
N ARG A 167 36.03 11.25 41.68
CA ARG A 167 36.39 11.73 43.04
C ARG A 167 36.79 10.58 43.95
N GLU A 168 35.97 9.53 44.03
CA GLU A 168 36.28 8.32 44.82
C GLU A 168 37.66 7.75 44.46
N TRP A 169 37.92 7.57 43.16
CA TRP A 169 39.23 7.12 42.66
C TRP A 169 40.38 8.08 43.00
N THR A 170 40.14 9.39 42.93
CA THR A 170 41.14 10.40 43.31
C THR A 170 41.44 10.35 44.81
N GLU A 171 40.43 10.15 45.66
CA GLU A 171 40.57 9.99 47.11
C GLU A 171 41.35 8.72 47.46
N GLU A 172 41.02 7.57 46.83
CA GLU A 172 41.80 6.33 46.95
C GLU A 172 43.26 6.51 46.54
N CYS A 173 43.52 7.17 45.39
CA CYS A 173 44.88 7.46 44.94
C CYS A 173 45.65 8.35 45.92
N LEU A 174 45.00 9.36 46.51
CA LEU A 174 45.61 10.24 47.50
C LEU A 174 45.94 9.48 48.80
N GLN A 175 45.05 8.61 49.26
CA GLN A 175 45.29 7.74 50.43
C GLN A 175 46.50 6.83 50.19
N GLN A 176 46.55 6.12 49.06
CA GLN A 176 47.70 5.29 48.69
C GLN A 176 49.00 6.12 48.65
N VAL A 177 48.99 7.32 48.06
CA VAL A 177 50.17 8.20 48.01
C VAL A 177 50.64 8.62 49.41
N GLU A 178 49.75 8.89 50.36
CA GLU A 178 50.14 9.16 51.75
C GLU A 178 50.68 7.90 52.46
N GLU A 179 50.09 6.72 52.25
CA GLU A 179 50.65 5.46 52.75
C GLU A 179 52.07 5.22 52.23
N TRP A 180 52.31 5.39 50.93
CA TRP A 180 53.64 5.31 50.32
C TRP A 180 54.61 6.33 50.92
N LYS A 181 54.18 7.57 51.17
CA LYS A 181 55.01 8.60 51.85
C LYS A 181 55.37 8.20 53.28
N ILE A 182 54.44 7.60 54.03
CA ILE A 182 54.69 7.13 55.40
C ILE A 182 55.68 5.95 55.39
N GLN A 183 55.48 4.97 54.51
CA GLN A 183 56.39 3.83 54.36
C GLN A 183 57.81 4.29 53.95
N GLU A 184 57.90 5.25 53.02
CA GLU A 184 59.19 5.80 52.56
C GLU A 184 59.91 6.62 53.64
N LYS A 185 59.18 7.40 54.46
CA LYS A 185 59.74 8.05 55.66
C LYS A 185 60.28 7.01 56.64
N ALA A 186 59.48 6.00 56.98
CA ALA A 186 59.90 4.93 57.90
C ALA A 186 61.09 4.12 57.36
N ARG A 187 61.22 3.95 56.04
CA ARG A 187 62.40 3.35 55.40
C ARG A 187 63.64 4.23 55.58
N LYS A 188 63.54 5.52 55.27
CA LYS A 188 64.62 6.51 55.45
C LYS A 188 65.06 6.66 56.90
N GLU A 189 64.12 6.64 57.85
CA GLU A 189 64.42 6.65 59.29
C GLU A 189 65.18 5.40 59.72
N LYS A 190 64.78 4.21 59.25
CA LYS A 190 65.51 2.95 59.50
C LYS A 190 66.91 2.95 58.87
N GLU A 191 67.06 3.47 57.66
CA GLU A 191 68.36 3.63 56.99
C GLU A 191 69.26 4.62 57.73
N HIS A 192 68.73 5.77 58.13
CA HIS A 192 69.43 6.76 58.94
C HIS A 192 69.84 6.19 60.33
N ALA A 193 68.96 5.45 61.00
CA ALA A 193 69.28 4.80 62.27
C ALA A 193 70.40 3.75 62.11
N LYS A 194 70.40 2.96 61.03
CA LYS A 194 71.49 2.05 60.69
C LYS A 194 72.80 2.80 60.42
N ALA A 195 72.77 3.86 59.62
CA ALA A 195 73.95 4.69 59.33
C ALA A 195 74.54 5.31 60.60
N MET A 196 73.70 5.82 61.50
CA MET A 196 74.13 6.35 62.81
C MET A 196 74.67 5.27 63.74
N ALA A 197 74.15 4.05 63.69
CA ALA A 197 74.70 2.91 64.44
C ALA A 197 76.09 2.50 63.92
N VAL A 198 76.25 2.39 62.59
CA VAL A 198 77.55 2.12 61.94
C VAL A 198 78.56 3.21 62.28
N LYS A 199 78.17 4.49 62.21
CA LYS A 199 79.04 5.60 62.60
C LYS A 199 79.52 5.48 64.04
N LYS A 200 78.62 5.19 65.00
CA LYS A 200 79.01 4.99 66.41
C LYS A 200 80.02 3.85 66.60
N ILE A 201 79.92 2.78 65.82
CA ILE A 201 80.87 1.66 65.86
C ILE A 201 82.23 2.11 65.30
N GLN A 202 82.24 2.83 64.17
CA GLN A 202 83.47 3.40 63.59
C GLN A 202 84.15 4.40 64.53
N ASP A 203 83.39 5.29 65.15
CA ASP A 203 83.89 6.26 66.15
C ASP A 203 84.49 5.54 67.38
N ALA A 204 83.96 4.38 67.76
CA ALA A 204 84.51 3.56 68.85
C ALA A 204 85.80 2.83 68.42
N GLN A 205 85.85 2.26 67.21
CA GLN A 205 87.04 1.62 66.64
C GLN A 205 88.20 2.61 66.49
N LEU A 206 87.93 3.86 66.05
CA LEU A 206 88.95 4.90 65.96
C LEU A 206 89.56 5.24 67.32
N LYS A 207 88.74 5.33 68.38
CA LYS A 207 89.23 5.54 69.76
C LYS A 207 90.01 4.35 70.30
N GLU A 208 89.64 3.13 69.93
CA GLU A 208 90.40 1.92 70.29
C GLU A 208 91.79 1.94 69.64
N ILE A 209 91.86 2.25 68.34
CA ILE A 209 93.11 2.44 67.59
C ILE A 209 93.97 3.55 68.22
N GLU A 210 93.38 4.71 68.51
CA GLU A 210 94.06 5.83 69.18
C GLU A 210 94.63 5.40 70.55
N SER A 211 93.85 4.67 71.36
CA SER A 211 94.30 4.16 72.66
C SER A 211 95.42 3.13 72.56
N ASN A 212 95.47 2.34 71.47
CA ASN A 212 96.52 1.36 71.25
C ASN A 212 97.79 2.03 70.72
N LEU A 213 97.68 3.02 69.84
CA LEU A 213 98.81 3.85 69.39
C LEU A 213 99.45 4.62 70.55
N ILE A 214 98.66 5.13 71.51
CA ILE A 214 99.19 5.79 72.71
C ILE A 214 100.03 4.80 73.54
N LYS A 215 99.56 3.56 73.75
CA LYS A 215 100.32 2.51 74.45
C LYS A 215 101.60 2.16 73.69
N GLU A 216 101.52 1.98 72.37
CA GLU A 216 102.67 1.70 71.51
C GLU A 216 103.74 2.79 71.63
N ILE A 217 103.34 4.07 71.66
CA ILE A 217 104.25 5.21 71.90
C ILE A 217 104.81 5.23 73.34
N GLU A 218 104.09 4.73 74.34
CA GLU A 218 104.57 4.58 75.71
C GLU A 218 105.58 3.43 75.85
N ASP A 219 105.31 2.29 75.20
CA ASP A 219 106.20 1.14 75.11
C ASP A 219 107.47 1.47 74.31
N GLU A 220 107.38 2.17 73.18
CA GLU A 220 108.53 2.68 72.41
C GLU A 220 109.42 3.64 73.24
N LYS A 221 108.83 4.47 74.10
CA LYS A 221 109.60 5.34 75.01
C LYS A 221 110.33 4.52 76.07
N LEU A 222 109.67 3.55 76.68
CA LEU A 222 110.28 2.63 77.65
C LEU A 222 111.42 1.82 77.02
N GLU A 223 111.21 1.30 75.81
CA GLU A 223 112.26 0.60 75.06
C GLU A 223 113.40 1.56 74.68
N GLY A 224 113.10 2.78 74.25
CA GLY A 224 114.08 3.82 73.97
C GLY A 224 114.95 4.21 75.19
N GLU A 225 114.39 4.24 76.40
CA GLU A 225 115.14 4.43 77.65
C GLU A 225 116.03 3.22 77.99
N MET A 226 115.54 2.00 77.76
CA MET A 226 116.30 0.77 77.93
C MET A 226 117.44 0.65 76.91
N ILE A 227 117.21 1.04 75.66
CA ILE A 227 118.22 1.14 74.61
C ILE A 227 119.27 2.19 74.98
N LYS A 228 118.89 3.37 75.47
CA LYS A 228 119.87 4.38 75.94
C LYS A 228 120.81 3.81 77.00
N ARG A 229 120.27 3.21 78.08
CA ARG A 229 121.08 2.54 79.11
C ARG A 229 122.01 1.46 78.55
N ARG A 230 121.53 0.69 77.57
CA ARG A 230 122.32 -0.35 76.91
C ARG A 230 123.42 0.24 76.03
N THR A 231 123.13 1.27 75.23
CA THR A 231 124.13 1.96 74.40
C THR A 231 125.19 2.65 75.25
N GLU A 232 124.86 3.18 76.43
CA GLU A 232 125.85 3.75 77.36
C GLU A 232 126.83 2.69 77.87
N MET A 233 126.37 1.45 78.14
CA MET A 233 127.25 0.32 78.46
C MET A 233 128.07 -0.14 77.25
N GLU A 234 127.45 -0.27 76.08
CA GLU A 234 128.11 -0.74 74.86
C GLU A 234 129.15 0.26 74.34
N LEU A 235 128.94 1.57 74.48
CA LEU A 235 129.89 2.62 74.10
C LEU A 235 131.11 2.69 75.05
N ALA A 236 130.95 2.25 76.30
CA ALA A 236 132.08 2.00 77.20
C ALA A 236 132.93 0.81 76.72
N ALA A 237 132.31 -0.28 76.26
CA ALA A 237 133.00 -1.45 75.72
C ALA A 237 133.61 -1.21 74.31
N GLU A 238 132.96 -0.42 73.45
CA GLU A 238 133.45 -0.15 72.10
C GLU A 238 134.71 0.74 72.09
N ARG A 239 134.91 1.57 73.12
CA ARG A 239 136.19 2.27 73.37
C ARG A 239 137.36 1.30 73.57
N GLU A 240 137.13 0.11 74.12
CA GLU A 240 138.15 -0.95 74.20
C GLU A 240 138.31 -1.74 72.89
N ALA A 241 137.22 -1.90 72.12
CA ALA A 241 137.21 -2.71 70.89
C ALA A 241 137.76 -1.98 69.65
N THR A 242 137.54 -0.67 69.52
CA THR A 242 138.00 0.15 68.38
C THR A 242 139.52 0.21 68.24
N LEU A 243 140.26 0.01 69.34
CA LEU A 243 141.72 -0.19 69.33
C LEU A 243 142.16 -1.43 68.54
N LYS A 244 141.31 -2.46 68.40
CA LYS A 244 141.65 -3.76 67.78
C LYS A 244 141.32 -3.83 66.28
N LYS A 245 140.38 -3.04 65.77
CA LYS A 245 139.74 -3.28 64.46
C LYS A 245 140.44 -2.63 63.24
N LYS A 246 141.32 -1.64 63.46
CA LYS A 246 142.03 -0.92 62.36
C LYS A 246 142.99 -1.77 61.51
N PHE A 247 143.15 -3.07 61.82
CA PHE A 247 144.10 -3.97 61.20
C PHE A 247 143.59 -4.72 59.93
N ALA A 248 142.32 -4.60 59.53
CA ALA A 248 141.69 -5.61 58.63
C ALA A 248 141.15 -5.16 57.24
N ASP A 249 140.62 -3.95 57.04
CA ASP A 249 139.63 -3.68 55.97
C ASP A 249 140.15 -3.34 54.54
N ARG A 250 141.26 -3.94 54.04
CA ARG A 250 141.93 -3.44 52.81
C ARG A 250 141.59 -4.09 51.44
N ASP A 251 140.73 -5.11 51.34
CA ASP A 251 140.89 -6.13 50.27
C ASP A 251 139.77 -6.40 49.21
N ARG A 252 138.59 -5.74 49.17
CA ARG A 252 137.35 -6.41 48.61
C ARG A 252 136.53 -5.97 47.37
N ALA A 253 136.68 -4.82 46.68
CA ALA A 253 135.57 -4.28 45.84
C ALA A 253 135.82 -4.07 44.31
N LEU A 254 134.97 -4.59 43.38
CA LEU A 254 135.09 -4.24 41.92
C LEU A 254 133.91 -4.43 40.90
N GLN A 255 133.10 -5.52 40.90
CA GLN A 255 133.13 -6.41 39.71
C GLN A 255 132.19 -6.32 38.45
N ALA A 256 130.86 -6.05 38.47
CA ALA A 256 129.95 -6.43 37.34
C ALA A 256 128.76 -5.46 37.01
N ARG A 257 128.22 -5.42 35.75
CA ARG A 257 127.24 -4.36 35.35
C ARG A 257 126.28 -4.41 34.10
N THR A 258 126.07 -5.47 33.29
CA THR A 258 125.38 -5.34 31.94
C THR A 258 124.59 -6.55 31.37
N MET A 259 123.56 -6.31 30.51
CA MET A 259 122.86 -7.12 29.45
C MET A 259 121.30 -6.86 29.44
N ASN A 260 120.66 -6.26 28.41
CA ASN A 260 119.17 -6.25 28.15
C ASN A 260 118.70 -5.23 27.07
N GLU A 261 117.82 -5.55 26.08
CA GLU A 261 117.18 -4.48 25.26
C GLU A 261 115.86 -4.77 24.45
N GLU A 262 115.82 -5.73 23.52
CA GLU A 262 115.30 -5.49 22.14
C GLU A 262 113.77 -5.29 21.83
N LEU A 263 112.87 -6.15 22.33
CA LEU A 263 111.72 -6.62 21.53
C LEU A 263 110.49 -5.67 21.42
N ALA A 264 109.95 -5.44 20.21
CA ALA A 264 108.81 -4.52 19.99
C ALA A 264 107.73 -4.88 18.93
N ASN A 265 107.92 -4.57 17.63
CA ASN A 265 106.85 -4.01 16.77
C ASN A 265 106.38 -4.88 15.57
N THR A 266 105.07 -5.17 15.42
CA THR A 266 104.53 -6.01 14.31
C THR A 266 103.08 -5.77 13.79
N ARG A 267 102.27 -4.80 14.27
CA ARG A 267 100.77 -4.88 14.12
C ARG A 267 100.04 -3.67 13.49
N ARG A 268 99.51 -3.79 12.25
CA ARG A 268 98.40 -2.98 11.63
C ARG A 268 98.14 -3.37 10.15
N LEU A 269 96.89 -3.55 9.66
CA LEU A 269 96.46 -3.31 8.23
C LEU A 269 94.94 -3.47 7.83
N ASN A 270 94.07 -4.21 8.53
CA ASN A 270 92.97 -4.95 7.84
C ASN A 270 91.54 -4.34 7.64
N GLU A 271 91.19 -3.13 8.09
CA GLU A 271 89.76 -2.78 8.34
C GLU A 271 88.91 -2.23 7.14
N GLN A 272 89.50 -1.71 6.07
CA GLN A 272 88.82 -0.70 5.21
C GLN A 272 87.91 -1.19 4.04
N ARG A 273 87.50 -2.47 3.96
CA ARG A 273 87.07 -3.06 2.66
C ARG A 273 85.61 -3.54 2.51
N ARG A 274 84.63 -3.01 3.26
CA ARG A 274 83.26 -3.61 3.34
C ARG A 274 82.02 -2.71 3.18
N ALA A 275 82.13 -1.42 2.88
CA ALA A 275 81.01 -0.46 3.08
C ALA A 275 80.26 0.07 1.84
N GLU A 276 80.66 -0.23 0.59
CA GLU A 276 80.25 0.57 -0.58
C GLU A 276 79.23 -0.09 -1.55
N ALA A 277 78.55 -1.19 -1.19
CA ALA A 277 77.94 -2.08 -2.19
C ALA A 277 76.39 -2.14 -2.28
N GLU A 278 75.59 -1.57 -1.36
CA GLU A 278 74.19 -2.02 -1.19
C GLU A 278 73.05 -0.98 -1.42
N GLU A 279 73.30 0.31 -1.70
CA GLU A 279 72.24 1.36 -1.62
C GLU A 279 71.55 1.83 -2.93
N LEU A 280 71.82 1.27 -4.12
CA LEU A 280 71.49 1.96 -5.41
C LEU A 280 70.50 1.29 -6.40
N MET A 281 69.69 0.28 -6.03
CA MET A 281 68.96 -0.53 -7.05
C MET A 281 67.46 -0.85 -6.84
N ILE A 282 66.74 -0.29 -5.85
CA ILE A 282 65.34 -0.72 -5.54
C ILE A 282 64.37 0.46 -5.28
N ALA A 283 64.21 1.39 -6.24
CA ALA A 283 63.25 2.51 -6.07
C ALA A 283 62.57 3.10 -7.34
N SER A 284 62.92 2.70 -8.57
CA SER A 284 62.64 3.52 -9.78
C SER A 284 61.85 2.86 -10.93
N TYR A 285 61.04 1.82 -10.70
CA TYR A 285 60.43 1.04 -11.80
C TYR A 285 58.93 0.71 -11.71
N ALA A 286 58.19 1.23 -10.71
CA ALA A 286 56.78 0.87 -10.49
C ALA A 286 55.74 1.83 -11.12
N ASP A 287 55.93 3.16 -11.02
CA ASP A 287 54.84 4.12 -11.23
C ASP A 287 54.64 4.65 -12.65
N GLU A 288 55.64 4.60 -13.54
CA GLU A 288 55.48 5.14 -14.91
C GLU A 288 54.62 4.26 -15.82
N LYS A 289 54.44 2.97 -15.48
CA LYS A 289 53.76 1.99 -16.33
C LYS A 289 52.23 2.14 -16.37
N ALA A 290 51.65 2.96 -15.50
CA ALA A 290 50.21 3.22 -15.44
C ALA A 290 49.72 4.32 -16.40
N ARG A 291 50.60 5.22 -16.86
CA ARG A 291 50.19 6.39 -17.68
C ARG A 291 49.87 6.06 -19.14
N THR A 292 50.45 5.00 -19.71
CA THR A 292 50.35 4.65 -21.14
C THR A 292 49.06 3.93 -21.55
N ILE A 293 48.16 3.63 -20.62
CA ILE A 293 46.91 2.88 -20.91
C ILE A 293 45.72 3.82 -21.23
N MET A 294 45.68 5.05 -20.69
CA MET A 294 44.55 5.97 -20.94
C MET A 294 44.53 6.62 -22.34
N GLU A 295 45.66 6.64 -23.06
CA GLU A 295 45.70 7.24 -24.41
C GLU A 295 45.14 6.31 -25.51
N ARG A 296 44.97 5.00 -25.24
CA ARG A 296 44.42 4.06 -26.23
C ARG A 296 42.90 4.16 -26.40
N LYS A 297 42.19 4.74 -25.44
CA LYS A 297 40.72 4.83 -25.46
C LYS A 297 40.16 5.93 -26.37
N LYS A 298 40.99 6.91 -26.77
CA LYS A 298 40.61 8.00 -27.71
C LYS A 298 40.69 7.63 -29.20
N ARG A 299 41.01 6.38 -29.55
CA ARG A 299 41.16 5.92 -30.95
C ARG A 299 40.02 5.02 -31.46
N GLU A 300 38.99 4.79 -30.64
CA GLU A 300 37.82 3.99 -31.05
C GLU A 300 36.65 4.86 -31.52
N ASP A 301 36.46 6.05 -30.94
CA ASP A 301 35.38 6.99 -31.31
C ASP A 301 35.48 7.49 -32.77
N GLU A 302 36.68 7.52 -33.36
CA GLU A 302 36.89 7.85 -34.78
C GLU A 302 36.34 6.79 -35.75
N LYS A 303 35.99 5.58 -35.29
CA LYS A 303 35.45 4.50 -36.13
C LYS A 303 33.94 4.54 -36.31
N GLU A 304 33.19 5.28 -35.50
CA GLU A 304 31.73 5.39 -35.65
C GLU A 304 31.30 6.43 -36.69
N SER A 305 32.10 7.47 -36.90
CA SER A 305 31.82 8.53 -37.88
C SER A 305 31.60 7.99 -39.31
N LYS A 306 32.36 6.95 -39.69
CA LYS A 306 32.32 6.32 -41.03
C LYS A 306 31.07 5.46 -41.31
N LYS A 307 30.11 5.34 -40.38
CA LYS A 307 28.85 4.59 -40.59
C LYS A 307 27.68 5.44 -41.12
N LYS A 308 27.79 6.77 -41.21
CA LYS A 308 26.68 7.63 -41.67
C LYS A 308 26.67 8.01 -43.15
N GLU A 309 27.79 7.86 -43.86
CA GLU A 309 27.92 8.21 -45.30
C GLU A 309 27.28 7.17 -46.26
N ALA A 310 26.59 6.16 -45.73
CA ALA A 310 25.95 5.10 -46.50
C ALA A 310 24.48 5.39 -46.88
N GLN A 311 23.83 6.40 -46.30
CA GLN A 311 22.37 6.61 -46.44
C GLN A 311 21.93 7.62 -47.51
N ASP A 312 22.84 8.42 -48.09
CA ASP A 312 22.45 9.53 -48.99
C ASP A 312 22.55 9.25 -50.49
N ARG A 313 22.83 8.00 -50.90
CA ARG A 313 22.90 7.61 -52.34
C ARG A 313 21.56 7.19 -52.99
N MET A 314 20.45 7.26 -52.26
CA MET A 314 19.13 6.78 -52.74
C MET A 314 18.18 7.90 -53.23
N ARG A 315 18.56 9.18 -53.11
CA ARG A 315 17.57 10.29 -53.07
C ARG A 315 17.52 11.24 -54.29
N GLN A 316 18.26 10.99 -55.36
CA GLN A 316 18.33 11.91 -56.53
C GLN A 316 18.07 11.26 -57.91
N TYR A 317 17.65 9.99 -57.97
CA TYR A 317 17.24 9.31 -59.21
C TYR A 317 15.85 9.75 -59.75
N LEU A 318 15.31 10.89 -59.32
CA LEU A 318 13.99 11.40 -59.70
C LEU A 318 14.01 12.44 -60.82
N SER A 319 15.19 12.99 -61.18
CA SER A 319 15.32 14.14 -62.09
C SER A 319 14.85 13.91 -63.56
N ASP A 320 15.29 12.81 -64.18
CA ASP A 320 15.69 12.87 -65.60
C ASP A 320 14.88 12.00 -66.59
N ARG A 321 13.58 11.71 -66.35
CA ARG A 321 12.81 10.87 -67.31
C ARG A 321 11.33 11.19 -67.54
N LEU A 322 10.84 12.36 -67.15
CA LEU A 322 9.40 12.71 -67.27
C LEU A 322 9.08 13.90 -68.20
N MET A 323 10.02 14.38 -69.03
CA MET A 323 9.88 15.66 -69.75
C MET A 323 10.18 15.61 -71.27
N GLN A 324 9.96 14.48 -71.98
CA GLN A 324 10.43 14.39 -73.39
C GLN A 324 9.59 13.63 -74.44
N LEU A 325 8.39 13.11 -74.15
CA LEU A 325 7.59 12.37 -75.16
C LEU A 325 6.06 12.49 -74.95
N GLN A 326 5.41 13.55 -75.48
CA GLN A 326 3.99 13.54 -75.93
C GLN A 326 3.50 14.92 -76.46
N GLU A 327 3.88 15.33 -77.68
CA GLU A 327 3.15 16.35 -78.47
C GLU A 327 3.70 16.45 -79.91
N SER A 328 2.97 15.95 -80.92
CA SER A 328 2.95 16.41 -82.35
C SER A 328 2.50 15.35 -83.40
N GLU A 329 1.24 14.89 -83.43
CA GLU A 329 0.66 14.22 -84.61
C GLU A 329 -0.84 14.53 -84.80
N ALA A 330 -1.18 15.59 -85.55
CA ALA A 330 -2.55 15.85 -86.01
C ALA A 330 -2.62 16.86 -87.18
N GLN A 331 -2.56 16.40 -88.45
CA GLN A 331 -2.99 17.17 -89.65
C GLN A 331 -2.82 16.38 -90.98
N ARG A 332 -3.92 15.83 -91.55
CA ARG A 332 -4.03 15.46 -92.98
C ARG A 332 -5.44 14.95 -93.35
N LEU A 333 -6.16 15.62 -94.27
CA LEU A 333 -7.20 15.11 -95.23
C LEU A 333 -8.21 16.21 -95.67
N VAL A 334 -8.17 16.70 -96.92
CA VAL A 334 -9.30 17.26 -97.72
C VAL A 334 -8.93 17.24 -99.22
N ALA A 335 -9.78 16.74 -100.14
CA ALA A 335 -9.63 16.87 -101.60
C ALA A 335 -10.90 16.57 -102.44
N GLN A 336 -11.17 17.45 -103.44
CA GLN A 336 -11.76 17.23 -104.79
C GLN A 336 -13.27 16.85 -105.01
N GLU A 337 -13.98 17.66 -105.83
CA GLU A 337 -15.33 17.44 -106.41
C GLU A 337 -15.47 18.12 -107.82
N ALA A 338 -16.52 17.75 -108.58
CA ALA A 338 -17.24 18.49 -109.67
C ALA A 338 -16.99 18.19 -111.19
N GLU A 339 -17.70 17.21 -111.80
CA GLU A 339 -17.73 17.03 -113.30
C GLU A 339 -19.02 16.40 -113.94
N ILE A 340 -20.18 16.37 -113.28
CA ILE A 340 -21.29 15.42 -113.63
C ILE A 340 -22.43 15.94 -114.56
N GLU A 341 -22.60 17.24 -114.77
CA GLU A 341 -23.93 17.83 -115.08
C GLU A 341 -24.53 17.67 -116.52
N LEU A 342 -23.73 17.53 -117.59
CA LEU A 342 -24.16 17.97 -118.95
C LEU A 342 -24.99 17.01 -119.84
N LYS A 343 -25.52 15.88 -119.35
CA LYS A 343 -26.10 14.80 -120.21
C LYS A 343 -27.64 14.70 -120.30
N LYS A 344 -28.42 15.67 -119.81
CA LYS A 344 -29.85 15.44 -119.45
C LYS A 344 -30.92 15.77 -120.50
N ASP A 345 -30.68 16.65 -121.47
CA ASP A 345 -31.79 17.45 -122.06
C ASP A 345 -32.52 16.85 -123.27
N GLU A 346 -32.01 15.80 -123.92
CA GLU A 346 -32.58 15.32 -125.20
C GLU A 346 -33.74 14.30 -125.07
N GLU A 347 -33.93 13.66 -123.91
CA GLU A 347 -34.98 12.64 -123.71
C GLU A 347 -36.44 13.18 -123.67
N GLU A 348 -36.64 14.48 -123.47
CA GLU A 348 -37.94 14.99 -123.01
C GLU A 348 -39.08 14.89 -124.02
N LYS A 349 -38.79 15.08 -125.32
CA LYS A 349 -39.85 15.37 -126.31
C LYS A 349 -40.70 14.14 -126.67
N LEU A 350 -40.09 12.95 -126.74
CA LEU A 350 -40.81 11.73 -127.11
C LEU A 350 -41.77 11.21 -126.00
N ARG A 351 -41.64 11.71 -124.77
CA ARG A 351 -42.53 11.35 -123.65
C ARG A 351 -43.96 11.89 -123.80
N GLN A 352 -44.16 12.98 -124.54
CA GLN A 352 -45.36 13.82 -124.41
C GLN A 352 -46.65 13.20 -124.96
N GLU A 353 -46.62 12.47 -126.07
CA GLU A 353 -47.84 11.88 -126.66
C GLU A 353 -48.32 10.62 -125.93
N LYS A 354 -47.40 9.73 -125.53
CA LYS A 354 -47.73 8.56 -124.68
C LYS A 354 -48.42 9.02 -123.38
N ALA A 355 -47.99 10.16 -122.84
CA ALA A 355 -48.59 10.74 -121.64
C ALA A 355 -50.06 11.18 -121.80
N ARG A 356 -50.61 11.37 -123.01
CA ARG A 356 -52.02 11.80 -123.16
C ARG A 356 -53.02 10.66 -123.08
N LYS A 357 -52.77 9.51 -123.71
CA LYS A 357 -53.68 8.35 -123.62
C LYS A 357 -53.62 7.73 -122.22
N MET A 358 -52.41 7.62 -121.66
CA MET A 358 -52.20 7.25 -120.28
C MET A 358 -52.97 8.15 -119.30
N ARG A 359 -53.07 9.47 -119.56
CA ARG A 359 -53.82 10.42 -118.71
C ARG A 359 -55.30 10.05 -118.53
N ALA A 360 -56.01 9.66 -119.59
CA ALA A 360 -57.45 9.36 -119.48
C ALA A 360 -57.74 8.07 -118.67
N GLU A 361 -56.93 7.04 -118.85
CA GLU A 361 -57.01 5.81 -118.03
C GLU A 361 -56.56 6.06 -116.59
N MET A 362 -55.53 6.91 -116.40
CA MET A 362 -55.13 7.40 -115.08
C MET A 362 -56.26 8.19 -114.41
N GLU A 363 -56.99 9.08 -115.10
CA GLU A 363 -58.10 9.86 -114.52
C GLU A 363 -59.22 8.97 -113.96
N LEU A 364 -59.60 7.91 -114.67
CA LEU A 364 -60.71 7.03 -114.27
C LEU A 364 -60.31 6.10 -113.11
N SER A 365 -59.06 5.58 -113.15
CA SER A 365 -58.45 4.87 -112.02
C SER A 365 -58.26 5.79 -110.80
N HIS A 366 -57.84 7.04 -111.03
CA HIS A 366 -57.64 8.05 -110.00
C HIS A 366 -58.96 8.44 -109.32
N ALA A 367 -60.07 8.55 -110.06
CA ALA A 367 -61.39 8.77 -109.47
C ALA A 367 -61.83 7.63 -108.53
N GLN A 368 -61.56 6.37 -108.89
CA GLN A 368 -61.84 5.22 -108.01
C GLN A 368 -60.90 5.19 -106.80
N GLN A 369 -59.60 5.45 -106.99
CA GLN A 369 -58.63 5.56 -105.90
C GLN A 369 -58.95 6.73 -104.95
N LEU A 370 -59.42 7.87 -105.46
CA LEU A 370 -59.88 9.00 -104.65
C LEU A 370 -61.08 8.63 -103.79
N ARG A 371 -62.01 7.83 -104.32
CA ARG A 371 -63.16 7.34 -103.56
C ARG A 371 -62.77 6.33 -102.46
N LEU A 372 -61.86 5.40 -102.76
CA LEU A 372 -61.32 4.49 -101.75
C LEU A 372 -60.56 5.27 -100.67
N LYS A 373 -59.62 6.14 -101.06
CA LYS A 373 -58.90 7.04 -100.14
C LYS A 373 -59.84 7.92 -99.30
N ALA A 374 -60.97 8.36 -99.83
CA ALA A 374 -61.94 9.14 -99.05
C ALA A 374 -62.68 8.31 -98.00
N ILE A 375 -62.85 7.00 -98.23
CA ILE A 375 -63.39 6.04 -97.26
C ILE A 375 -62.31 5.65 -96.25
N ASP A 376 -61.11 5.33 -96.71
CA ASP A 376 -59.96 5.01 -95.86
C ASP A 376 -59.67 6.18 -94.92
N GLN A 377 -59.60 7.43 -95.43
CA GLN A 377 -59.46 8.64 -94.60
C GLN A 377 -60.64 8.91 -93.65
N ALA A 378 -61.83 8.36 -93.91
CA ALA A 378 -62.95 8.47 -92.97
C ALA A 378 -62.77 7.46 -91.82
N ILE A 379 -62.36 6.24 -92.13
CA ILE A 379 -62.02 5.20 -91.16
C ILE A 379 -60.83 5.65 -90.30
N GLU A 380 -59.73 6.13 -90.92
CA GLU A 380 -58.57 6.71 -90.24
C GLU A 380 -58.98 7.86 -89.30
N ARG A 381 -59.89 8.76 -89.74
CA ARG A 381 -60.40 9.85 -88.89
C ARG A 381 -61.22 9.36 -87.70
N ASP A 382 -62.04 8.34 -87.88
CA ASP A 382 -62.83 7.75 -86.79
C ASP A 382 -61.92 7.00 -85.80
N GLU A 383 -60.94 6.23 -86.30
CA GLU A 383 -59.91 5.57 -85.49
C GLU A 383 -59.03 6.57 -84.72
N ASP A 384 -58.53 7.63 -85.39
CA ASP A 384 -57.80 8.74 -84.77
C ASP A 384 -58.63 9.41 -83.68
N SER A 385 -59.94 9.60 -83.89
CA SER A 385 -60.82 10.21 -82.88
C SER A 385 -60.96 9.33 -81.63
N TYR A 386 -61.12 8.01 -81.84
CA TYR A 386 -61.21 7.03 -80.77
C TYR A 386 -59.90 6.90 -79.99
N ILE A 387 -58.75 6.86 -80.69
CA ILE A 387 -57.42 6.85 -80.09
C ILE A 387 -57.18 8.16 -79.31
N ALA A 388 -57.56 9.31 -79.86
CA ALA A 388 -57.43 10.59 -79.18
C ALA A 388 -58.27 10.66 -77.89
N ASP A 389 -59.47 10.09 -77.88
CA ASP A 389 -60.31 10.02 -76.66
C ASP A 389 -59.75 9.02 -75.63
N GLN A 390 -59.23 7.86 -76.05
CA GLN A 390 -58.52 6.96 -75.13
C GLN A 390 -57.27 7.61 -74.53
N ILE A 391 -56.49 8.37 -75.33
CA ILE A 391 -55.33 9.11 -74.86
C ILE A 391 -55.74 10.21 -73.86
N LYS A 392 -56.85 10.94 -74.08
CA LYS A 392 -57.38 11.91 -73.11
C LYS A 392 -57.72 11.25 -71.78
N VAL A 393 -58.40 10.09 -71.80
CA VAL A 393 -58.73 9.32 -70.59
C VAL A 393 -57.46 8.86 -69.89
N ARG A 394 -56.52 8.21 -70.59
CA ARG A 394 -55.28 7.72 -69.96
C ARG A 394 -54.39 8.85 -69.44
N ASN A 395 -54.35 10.01 -70.11
CA ASN A 395 -53.63 11.18 -69.62
C ASN A 395 -54.29 11.78 -68.36
N ALA A 396 -55.62 11.72 -68.24
CA ALA A 396 -56.33 12.14 -67.03
C ALA A 396 -56.06 11.19 -65.85
N GLU A 397 -56.04 9.88 -66.11
CA GLU A 397 -55.62 8.87 -65.12
C GLU A 397 -54.17 9.08 -64.66
N LEU A 398 -53.22 9.18 -65.61
CA LEU A 398 -51.81 9.45 -65.32
C LEU A 398 -51.61 10.74 -64.52
N ALA A 399 -52.36 11.81 -64.84
CA ALA A 399 -52.29 13.06 -64.10
C ALA A 399 -52.82 12.93 -62.66
N GLU A 400 -53.74 12.01 -62.39
CA GLU A 400 -54.25 11.73 -61.04
C GLU A 400 -53.31 10.78 -60.28
N GLU A 401 -52.75 9.76 -60.95
CA GLU A 401 -51.66 8.92 -60.44
C GLU A 401 -50.47 9.79 -60.00
N GLU A 402 -50.00 10.70 -60.86
CA GLU A 402 -48.93 11.66 -60.54
C GLU A 402 -49.27 12.57 -59.34
N LYS A 403 -50.52 13.03 -59.21
CA LYS A 403 -50.94 13.85 -58.05
C LYS A 403 -50.90 13.03 -56.77
N GLN A 404 -51.39 11.79 -56.80
CA GLN A 404 -51.35 10.88 -55.66
C GLN A 404 -49.90 10.60 -55.27
N GLU A 405 -49.02 10.28 -56.21
CA GLU A 405 -47.58 10.09 -55.93
C GLU A 405 -46.93 11.34 -55.31
N LYS A 406 -47.24 12.54 -55.79
CA LYS A 406 -46.72 13.80 -55.23
C LYS A 406 -47.22 14.06 -53.81
N LEU A 407 -48.49 13.76 -53.51
CA LEU A 407 -49.05 13.81 -52.15
C LEU A 407 -48.40 12.77 -51.23
N ASP A 408 -48.20 11.56 -51.73
CA ASP A 408 -47.53 10.46 -51.02
C ASP A 408 -46.08 10.82 -50.68
N GLN A 409 -45.33 11.35 -51.65
CA GLN A 409 -43.96 11.85 -51.47
C GLN A 409 -43.93 12.97 -50.42
N LEU A 410 -44.85 13.94 -50.49
CA LEU A 410 -44.95 15.02 -49.52
C LEU A 410 -45.26 14.48 -48.11
N SER A 411 -46.16 13.50 -47.98
CA SER A 411 -46.47 12.86 -46.70
C SER A 411 -45.26 12.13 -46.11
N ARG A 412 -44.49 11.42 -46.94
CA ARG A 412 -43.24 10.74 -46.54
C ARG A 412 -42.19 11.75 -46.09
N CYS A 413 -42.00 12.85 -46.83
CA CYS A 413 -41.10 13.94 -46.46
C CYS A 413 -41.50 14.58 -45.12
N MET A 414 -42.79 14.88 -44.90
CA MET A 414 -43.30 15.40 -43.63
C MET A 414 -43.07 14.43 -42.46
N ASN A 415 -43.32 13.13 -42.67
CA ASN A 415 -43.08 12.10 -41.66
C ASN A 415 -41.59 11.99 -41.29
N VAL A 416 -40.69 12.02 -42.28
CA VAL A 416 -39.23 12.01 -42.08
C VAL A 416 -38.77 13.28 -41.36
N GLN A 417 -39.26 14.46 -41.75
CA GLN A 417 -38.97 15.73 -41.06
C GLN A 417 -39.42 15.71 -39.60
N GLY A 418 -40.65 15.24 -39.33
CA GLY A 418 -41.17 15.08 -37.97
C GLY A 418 -40.37 14.08 -37.14
N TYR A 419 -39.88 12.99 -37.76
CA TYR A 419 -38.99 12.03 -37.11
C TYR A 419 -37.62 12.63 -36.78
N HIS A 420 -36.99 13.36 -37.70
CA HIS A 420 -35.74 14.07 -37.42
C HIS A 420 -35.90 15.13 -36.33
N HIS A 421 -37.02 15.85 -36.29
CA HIS A 421 -37.30 16.79 -35.20
C HIS A 421 -37.39 16.08 -33.84
N LYS A 422 -38.08 14.92 -33.77
CA LYS A 422 -38.09 14.06 -32.56
C LYS A 422 -36.68 13.58 -32.19
N GLN A 423 -35.87 13.14 -33.15
CA GLN A 423 -34.47 12.76 -32.91
C GLN A 423 -33.63 13.93 -32.38
N MET A 424 -33.81 15.14 -32.90
CA MET A 424 -33.14 16.35 -32.40
C MET A 424 -33.50 16.62 -30.93
N HIS A 425 -34.79 16.56 -30.57
CA HIS A 425 -35.24 16.72 -29.18
C HIS A 425 -34.64 15.66 -28.25
N VAL A 426 -34.66 14.37 -28.66
CA VAL A 426 -34.04 13.29 -27.88
C VAL A 426 -32.53 13.53 -27.70
N LYS A 427 -31.82 13.95 -28.75
CA LYS A 427 -30.38 14.26 -28.69
C LYS A 427 -30.08 15.47 -27.80
N GLN A 428 -30.91 16.51 -27.84
CA GLN A 428 -30.80 17.68 -26.95
C GLN A 428 -31.07 17.32 -25.49
N ALA A 429 -32.15 16.57 -25.23
CA ALA A 429 -32.49 16.10 -23.88
C ALA A 429 -31.40 15.19 -23.30
N ARG A 430 -30.84 14.28 -24.12
CA ARG A 430 -29.68 13.46 -23.74
C ARG A 430 -28.46 14.32 -23.40
N LYS A 431 -28.08 15.26 -24.26
CA LYS A 431 -26.94 16.16 -24.01
C LYS A 431 -27.14 17.03 -22.75
N LYS A 432 -28.40 17.40 -22.44
CA LYS A 432 -28.74 18.12 -21.20
C LYS A 432 -28.54 17.22 -19.98
N ARG A 433 -29.04 15.98 -20.00
CA ARG A 433 -28.81 14.98 -18.93
C ARG A 433 -27.34 14.68 -18.71
N GLU A 434 -26.58 14.40 -19.78
CA GLU A 434 -25.12 14.17 -19.70
C GLU A 434 -24.37 15.38 -19.10
N LYS A 435 -24.88 16.61 -19.28
CA LYS A 435 -24.31 17.80 -18.62
C LYS A 435 -24.71 17.86 -17.13
N GLU A 436 -25.97 17.58 -16.81
CA GLU A 436 -26.48 17.55 -15.43
C GLU A 436 -25.81 16.46 -14.59
N GLU A 437 -25.57 15.28 -15.17
CA GLU A 437 -24.82 14.17 -14.57
C GLU A 437 -23.37 14.59 -14.29
N ARG A 438 -22.65 15.16 -15.26
CA ARG A 438 -21.28 15.69 -15.05
C ARG A 438 -21.20 16.78 -13.98
N THR A 439 -22.21 17.65 -13.87
CA THR A 439 -22.22 18.65 -12.78
C THR A 439 -22.45 18.00 -11.43
N ARG A 440 -23.31 16.98 -11.33
CA ARG A 440 -23.50 16.21 -10.09
C ARG A 440 -22.26 15.42 -9.72
N GLU A 441 -21.61 14.74 -10.66
CA GLU A 441 -20.34 14.04 -10.45
C GLU A 441 -19.25 14.99 -9.92
N ALA A 442 -19.20 16.23 -10.42
CA ALA A 442 -18.28 17.25 -9.93
C ALA A 442 -18.65 17.74 -8.52
N GLU A 443 -19.93 18.00 -8.25
CA GLU A 443 -20.45 18.39 -6.91
C GLU A 443 -20.22 17.29 -5.86
N GLU A 444 -20.44 16.02 -6.22
CA GLU A 444 -20.18 14.84 -5.39
C GLU A 444 -18.68 14.67 -5.12
N LEU A 445 -17.82 14.90 -6.11
CA LEU A 445 -16.37 14.87 -5.95
C LEU A 445 -15.86 16.01 -5.05
N GLU A 446 -16.35 17.25 -5.22
CA GLU A 446 -16.04 18.35 -4.32
C GLU A 446 -16.53 18.09 -2.90
N PHE A 447 -17.74 17.52 -2.74
CA PHE A 447 -18.28 17.14 -1.45
C PHE A 447 -17.43 16.06 -0.76
N ALA A 448 -17.01 15.02 -1.49
CA ALA A 448 -16.11 13.99 -0.98
C ALA A 448 -14.75 14.57 -0.54
N GLN A 449 -14.16 15.47 -1.33
CA GLN A 449 -12.92 16.17 -0.96
C GLN A 449 -13.10 17.05 0.29
N MET A 450 -14.25 17.72 0.43
CA MET A 450 -14.58 18.49 1.63
C MET A 450 -14.76 17.60 2.87
N GLU A 451 -15.36 16.41 2.74
CA GLU A 451 -15.42 15.44 3.83
C GLU A 451 -14.04 14.91 4.22
N GLU A 452 -13.19 14.53 3.25
CA GLU A 452 -11.82 14.10 3.53
C GLU A 452 -11.01 15.19 4.24
N GLU A 453 -11.17 16.46 3.86
CA GLU A 453 -10.48 17.56 4.52
C GLU A 453 -11.01 17.82 5.93
N LYS A 454 -12.31 17.64 6.19
CA LYS A 454 -12.88 17.69 7.55
C LYS A 454 -12.32 16.56 8.43
N ARG A 455 -12.36 15.31 7.95
CA ARG A 455 -11.81 14.15 8.66
C ARG A 455 -10.31 14.32 8.96
N PHE A 456 -9.56 14.91 8.03
CA PHE A 456 -8.15 15.25 8.23
C PHE A 456 -7.95 16.34 9.29
N LYS A 457 -8.77 17.39 9.32
CA LYS A 457 -8.74 18.43 10.37
C LYS A 457 -9.06 17.84 11.75
N GLU A 458 -10.10 17.02 11.86
CA GLU A 458 -10.48 16.35 13.12
C GLU A 458 -9.35 15.43 13.62
N TYR A 459 -8.79 14.60 12.73
CA TYR A 459 -7.66 13.73 13.04
C TYR A 459 -6.42 14.50 13.51
N THR A 460 -6.05 15.57 12.80
CA THR A 460 -4.84 16.35 13.12
C THR A 460 -5.00 17.16 14.41
N GLN A 461 -6.21 17.68 14.69
CA GLN A 461 -6.54 18.32 15.97
C GLN A 461 -6.43 17.33 17.13
N ALA A 462 -7.11 16.18 17.06
CA ALA A 462 -7.05 15.16 18.11
C ALA A 462 -5.62 14.63 18.35
N ALA A 463 -4.80 14.53 17.29
CA ALA A 463 -3.40 14.15 17.41
C ALA A 463 -2.55 15.24 18.11
N ILE A 464 -2.76 16.53 17.79
CA ILE A 464 -2.09 17.65 18.45
C ILE A 464 -2.48 17.73 19.93
N GLU A 465 -3.76 17.63 20.26
CA GLU A 465 -4.26 17.63 21.64
C GLU A 465 -3.63 16.49 22.46
N LYS A 466 -3.62 15.26 21.90
CA LYS A 466 -2.99 14.10 22.52
C LYS A 466 -1.49 14.31 22.76
N TYR A 467 -0.76 14.92 21.81
CA TYR A 467 0.68 15.15 21.94
C TYR A 467 0.99 16.29 22.92
N SER A 468 0.17 17.34 22.93
CA SER A 468 0.20 18.42 23.91
C SER A 468 -0.02 17.89 25.33
N ALA A 469 -1.05 17.07 25.55
CA ALA A 469 -1.35 16.42 26.83
C ALA A 469 -0.24 15.46 27.30
N LEU A 470 0.48 14.83 26.36
CA LEU A 470 1.67 14.01 26.65
C LEU A 470 2.94 14.85 26.90
N GLY A 471 2.87 16.19 26.86
CA GLY A 471 4.02 17.08 26.97
C GLY A 471 5.07 16.82 25.89
N LYS A 472 4.63 16.61 24.64
CA LYS A 472 5.48 16.49 23.45
C LYS A 472 5.40 17.78 22.64
N SER A 473 6.46 18.10 21.90
CA SER A 473 6.52 19.33 21.10
C SER A 473 5.55 19.27 19.90
N THR A 474 4.51 20.09 19.90
CA THR A 474 3.49 20.15 18.83
C THR A 474 3.95 20.98 17.61
N LYS A 475 4.99 21.79 17.74
CA LYS A 475 5.52 22.68 16.68
C LYS A 475 5.73 22.00 15.31
N PRO A 476 6.26 20.76 15.21
CA PRO A 476 6.41 20.07 13.92
C PRO A 476 5.07 19.77 13.23
N LEU A 477 4.00 19.57 14.00
CA LEU A 477 2.65 19.27 13.51
C LEU A 477 1.99 20.55 12.96
N GLU A 478 2.03 21.62 13.76
CA GLU A 478 1.49 22.94 13.42
C GLU A 478 2.12 23.50 12.12
N LEU A 479 3.45 23.31 11.95
CA LEU A 479 4.17 23.72 10.75
C LEU A 479 3.71 23.00 9.48
N GLU A 480 3.30 21.72 9.55
CA GLU A 480 2.86 20.98 8.36
C GLU A 480 1.39 21.24 8.03
N ILE A 481 0.55 21.56 9.02
CA ILE A 481 -0.83 22.05 8.79
C ILE A 481 -0.83 23.45 8.17
N THR A 482 0.06 24.34 8.62
CA THR A 482 0.13 25.73 8.12
C THR A 482 0.86 25.87 6.78
N LYS A 483 1.60 24.85 6.37
CA LYS A 483 2.32 24.80 5.10
C LYS A 483 1.35 24.72 3.93
N LYS A 484 1.09 25.87 3.29
CA LYS A 484 0.42 25.93 2.00
C LYS A 484 1.14 25.03 0.99
N LYS A 485 0.39 24.22 0.24
CA LYS A 485 0.92 23.50 -0.93
C LYS A 485 1.57 24.53 -1.88
N PRO A 486 2.78 24.26 -2.42
CA PRO A 486 3.15 24.89 -3.69
C PRO A 486 2.12 24.46 -4.74
N LEU A 487 1.70 25.42 -5.57
CA LEU A 487 0.73 25.24 -6.65
C LEU A 487 1.23 24.23 -7.69
#